data_AF-A0A2A5M974-F1
#
_entry.id   AF-A0A2A5M974-F1
#
_cell.length_a   1.000
_cell.length_b   1.000
_cell.length_c   1.000
_cell.angle_alpha   90.00
_cell.angle_beta   90.00
_cell.angle_gamma   90.00
#
_symmetry.space_group_name_H-M   'P 1'
#
loop_
_entity.id
_entity.type
_entity.pdbx_description
1 polymer ?
#
loop_
_entity_poly.entity_id
_entity_poly.type
_entity_poly.pdbx_seq_one_letter_code
_entity_poly.pdbx_strand_id
1 'polypeptide(L)'
;VAVEHDRGFTGTITVNTFENTGQVNGIIYMGAGNSQGTFNIDNFINSGTMRNDIDTVVSMSNAKIKTFTNHGLIDGLKNYNSLNISRQSTVENFNNIGTIQADNANGIDIIEKSTIKNFNNSGLIQSSNRFGISQDRSTMENFTNAGTILGSSGIIFFLSTMKTFTNTNQGLISGNAGVILSNTNIENFTNKGTIESTSSDKKNAAIIVGKNGTSAISTINNFTNDGTITSKSNGILVEADSKIETLVNKGSIKADLDGIIFSDYNWKPNSKIDLGSIILESGSSIQAGNNGINIEHTNSNPIVVGGIEVKQDAVVNGDNAGIYIG
;
A
#
# COMPACT_ATOMS: atom_id res chain seq x y z
N VAL A 1 23.75 17.24 5.23
CA VAL A 1 24.94 16.50 5.71
C VAL A 1 25.05 15.28 4.84
N ALA A 2 26.17 15.10 4.14
CA ALA A 2 26.40 13.92 3.32
C ALA A 2 27.49 13.09 4.00
N VAL A 3 27.20 11.82 4.31
CA VAL A 3 28.25 10.84 4.61
C VAL A 3 28.50 10.08 3.32
N GLU A 4 29.20 10.74 2.40
CA GLU A 4 29.59 10.16 1.12
C GLU A 4 31.01 9.60 1.21
N HIS A 5 31.25 8.52 0.48
CA HIS A 5 32.59 7.99 0.23
C HIS A 5 32.89 8.10 -1.27
N ASP A 6 34.17 7.99 -1.65
CA ASP A 6 34.57 8.03 -3.06
C ASP A 6 34.00 6.86 -3.88
N ARG A 7 33.90 7.05 -5.21
CA ARG A 7 33.55 5.98 -6.15
C ARG A 7 34.55 4.83 -6.01
N GLY A 8 34.11 3.70 -5.46
CA GLY A 8 34.95 2.51 -5.26
C GLY A 8 35.20 2.12 -3.80
N PHE A 9 34.51 2.72 -2.83
CA PHE A 9 34.56 2.25 -1.45
C PHE A 9 34.12 0.78 -1.33
N THR A 10 34.91 0.01 -0.59
CA THR A 10 34.66 -1.42 -0.28
C THR A 10 34.65 -1.69 1.22
N GLY A 11 34.85 -0.65 2.04
CA GLY A 11 34.91 -0.76 3.49
C GLY A 11 33.53 -0.87 4.15
N THR A 12 33.52 -0.78 5.47
CA THR A 12 32.29 -0.68 6.26
C THR A 12 32.29 0.63 7.04
N ILE A 13 31.21 1.40 6.92
CA ILE A 13 30.89 2.50 7.83
C ILE A 13 29.76 2.03 8.73
N THR A 14 29.96 2.17 10.04
CA THR A 14 28.90 1.89 11.03
C THR A 14 28.65 3.17 11.82
N VAL A 15 27.40 3.63 11.78
CA VAL A 15 26.90 4.75 12.58
C VAL A 15 26.01 4.16 13.66
N ASN A 16 26.38 4.33 14.93
CA ASN A 16 25.49 3.88 16.00
C ASN A 16 24.19 4.69 15.97
N THR A 17 24.28 6.02 16.07
CA THR A 17 23.09 6.88 16.03
C THR A 17 23.32 8.07 15.11
N PHE A 18 22.40 8.25 14.16
CA PHE A 18 22.17 9.52 13.50
C PHE A 18 20.94 10.17 14.14
N GLU A 19 21.09 11.39 14.65
CA GLU A 19 20.00 12.12 15.29
C GLU A 19 19.87 13.53 14.71
N ASN A 20 18.65 13.89 14.30
CA ASN A 20 18.28 15.27 14.00
C ASN A 20 17.24 15.77 14.99
N THR A 21 17.61 16.76 15.81
CA THR A 21 16.69 17.48 16.72
C THR A 21 16.36 18.89 16.24
N GLY A 22 17.01 19.36 15.16
CA GLY A 22 16.91 20.72 14.64
C GLY A 22 16.35 20.76 13.22
N GLN A 23 16.86 21.69 12.42
CA GLN A 23 16.46 21.85 11.02
C GLN A 23 17.60 21.43 10.08
N VAL A 24 17.30 20.51 9.16
CA VAL A 24 18.15 20.16 8.03
C VAL A 24 17.49 20.67 6.76
N ASN A 25 18.14 21.61 6.09
CA ASN A 25 17.77 22.05 4.73
C ASN A 25 18.76 21.41 3.76
N GLY A 26 18.27 20.51 2.91
CA GLY A 26 19.09 19.77 1.96
C GLY A 26 18.94 18.26 2.07
N ILE A 27 19.77 17.54 1.31
CA ILE A 27 19.74 16.08 1.21
C ILE A 27 20.47 15.45 2.39
N ILE A 28 19.89 14.37 2.91
CA ILE A 28 20.55 13.39 3.76
C ILE A 28 20.72 12.12 2.93
N TYR A 29 21.93 11.93 2.43
CA TYR A 29 22.30 10.73 1.71
C TYR A 29 22.96 9.74 2.67
N MET A 30 22.45 8.52 2.69
CA MET A 30 22.93 7.42 3.53
C MET A 30 23.11 6.18 2.67
N GLY A 31 24.34 5.81 2.37
CA GLY A 31 24.53 4.64 1.53
C GLY A 31 25.84 4.58 0.79
N ALA A 32 26.08 3.41 0.24
CA ALA A 32 27.24 3.14 -0.58
C ALA A 32 27.04 3.48 -2.08
N GLY A 33 25.83 3.87 -2.47
CA GLY A 33 25.50 4.11 -3.87
C GLY A 33 25.70 2.86 -4.71
N ASN A 34 26.58 2.95 -5.71
CA ASN A 34 26.98 1.83 -6.57
C ASN A 34 28.24 1.10 -6.07
N SER A 35 28.77 1.45 -4.89
CA SER A 35 29.97 0.82 -4.33
C SER A 35 29.64 -0.53 -3.68
N GLN A 36 30.69 -1.32 -3.46
CA GLN A 36 30.59 -2.62 -2.76
C GLN A 36 30.70 -2.47 -1.24
N GLY A 37 30.90 -1.25 -0.74
CA GLY A 37 30.98 -0.99 0.69
C GLY A 37 29.64 -1.19 1.39
N THR A 38 29.70 -1.34 2.71
CA THR A 38 28.51 -1.51 3.55
C THR A 38 28.33 -0.28 4.43
N PHE A 39 27.10 0.26 4.47
CA PHE A 39 26.73 1.35 5.36
C PHE A 39 25.71 0.87 6.38
N ASN A 40 26.09 0.76 7.65
CA ASN A 40 25.23 0.30 8.73
C ASN A 40 24.83 1.46 9.63
N ILE A 41 23.57 1.54 10.01
CA ILE A 41 23.05 2.48 11.01
C ILE A 41 22.25 1.71 12.04
N ASP A 42 22.60 1.79 13.33
CA ASP A 42 21.76 1.16 14.35
C ASP A 42 20.47 1.97 14.55
N ASN A 43 20.58 3.29 14.73
CA ASN A 43 19.45 4.16 14.96
C ASN A 43 19.51 5.41 14.08
N PHE A 44 18.50 5.62 13.25
CA PHE A 44 18.21 6.90 12.62
C PHE A 44 17.02 7.52 13.33
N ILE A 45 17.18 8.72 13.89
CA ILE A 45 16.16 9.41 14.65
C ILE A 45 15.99 10.83 14.11
N ASN A 46 14.79 11.17 13.65
CA ASN A 46 14.41 12.54 13.34
C ASN A 46 13.32 13.02 14.29
N SER A 47 13.66 13.99 15.14
CA SER A 47 12.72 14.72 15.99
C SER A 47 12.52 16.17 15.53
N GLY A 48 13.35 16.64 14.59
CA GLY A 48 13.31 17.97 14.02
C GLY A 48 12.60 18.05 12.66
N THR A 49 13.05 18.97 11.80
CA THR A 49 12.54 19.13 10.44
C THR A 49 13.64 18.85 9.43
N MET A 50 13.35 18.03 8.43
CA MET A 50 14.21 17.78 7.28
C MET A 50 13.42 18.15 6.03
N ARG A 51 13.95 19.04 5.20
CA ARG A 51 13.27 19.50 3.98
C ARG A 51 14.25 19.73 2.85
N ASN A 52 13.82 19.48 1.63
CA ASN A 52 14.64 19.71 0.45
C ASN A 52 13.76 19.99 -0.78
N ASP A 53 14.24 20.86 -1.67
CA ASP A 53 13.54 21.26 -2.90
C ASP A 53 14.36 21.03 -4.18
N ILE A 54 15.47 20.29 -4.07
CA ILE A 54 16.39 19.99 -5.19
C ILE A 54 16.50 18.48 -5.46
N ASP A 55 16.18 17.64 -4.48
CA ASP A 55 16.20 16.17 -4.57
C ASP A 55 15.41 15.54 -3.40
N THR A 56 15.42 14.21 -3.30
CA THR A 56 14.88 13.46 -2.18
C THR A 56 15.49 13.92 -0.86
N VAL A 57 14.68 14.14 0.18
CA VAL A 57 15.17 14.64 1.48
C VAL A 57 16.06 13.60 2.16
N VAL A 58 15.56 12.37 2.30
CA VAL A 58 16.29 11.25 2.88
C VAL A 58 16.44 10.15 1.82
N SER A 59 17.66 9.91 1.37
CA SER A 59 17.96 8.88 0.37
C SER A 59 18.84 7.80 0.96
N MET A 60 18.30 6.58 1.04
CA MET A 60 19.00 5.38 1.49
C MET A 60 19.34 4.51 0.28
N SER A 61 20.61 4.13 0.13
CA SER A 61 21.08 3.40 -1.04
C SER A 61 22.17 2.40 -0.68
N ASN A 62 21.88 1.10 -0.71
CA ASN A 62 22.77 0.06 -0.18
C ASN A 62 23.14 0.32 1.31
N ALA A 63 22.13 0.64 2.12
CA ALA A 63 22.27 0.90 3.55
C ALA A 63 21.50 -0.15 4.37
N LYS A 64 22.05 -0.53 5.52
CA LYS A 64 21.41 -1.42 6.50
C LYS A 64 21.08 -0.61 7.74
N ILE A 65 19.79 -0.43 8.01
CA ILE A 65 19.31 0.33 9.16
C ILE A 65 18.57 -0.62 10.09
N LYS A 66 18.98 -0.68 11.34
CA LYS A 66 18.26 -1.48 12.34
C LYS A 66 16.95 -0.78 12.74
N THR A 67 17.02 0.50 13.10
CA THR A 67 15.82 1.27 13.45
C THR A 67 15.83 2.63 12.78
N PHE A 68 14.78 2.92 12.02
CA PHE A 68 14.46 4.26 11.54
C PHE A 68 13.25 4.79 12.29
N THR A 69 13.37 5.92 12.96
CA THR A 69 12.28 6.57 13.69
C THR A 69 12.13 8.02 13.27
N ASN A 70 10.96 8.37 12.78
CA ASN A 70 10.57 9.75 12.51
C ASN A 70 9.52 10.22 13.52
N HIS A 71 9.89 11.11 14.43
CA HIS A 71 8.99 11.88 15.29
C HIS A 71 8.67 13.26 14.71
N GLY A 72 9.56 13.80 13.88
CA GLY A 72 9.46 15.14 13.32
C GLY A 72 8.85 15.19 11.93
N LEU A 73 9.31 16.14 11.12
CA LEU A 73 8.87 16.36 9.74
C LEU A 73 9.96 15.95 8.74
N ILE A 74 9.57 15.19 7.72
CA ILE A 74 10.35 14.96 6.49
C ILE A 74 9.51 15.47 5.31
N ASP A 75 9.96 16.54 4.66
CA ASP A 75 9.16 17.29 3.69
C ASP A 75 9.86 17.41 2.33
N GLY A 76 9.42 16.60 1.37
CA GLY A 76 9.90 16.58 -0.01
C GLY A 76 9.16 17.63 -0.85
N LEU A 77 9.82 18.75 -1.11
CA LEU A 77 9.21 19.87 -1.82
C LEU A 77 9.26 19.66 -3.34
N LYS A 78 8.34 20.31 -4.06
CA LYS A 78 8.27 20.27 -5.54
C LYS A 78 8.04 18.85 -6.07
N ASN A 79 9.05 18.22 -6.69
CA ASN A 79 8.91 16.99 -7.47
C ASN A 79 9.73 15.83 -6.89
N TYR A 80 10.10 15.91 -5.62
CA TYR A 80 11.04 14.98 -5.00
C TYR A 80 10.39 14.20 -3.86
N ASN A 81 10.74 12.91 -3.78
CA ASN A 81 10.25 12.05 -2.70
C ASN A 81 10.71 12.60 -1.33
N SER A 82 9.94 12.42 -0.27
CA SER A 82 10.44 12.77 1.07
C SER A 82 11.47 11.76 1.53
N LEU A 83 11.20 10.48 1.31
CA LEU A 83 12.06 9.37 1.69
C LEU A 83 12.16 8.37 0.54
N ASN A 84 13.39 7.96 0.20
CA ASN A 84 13.66 6.90 -0.76
C ASN A 84 14.53 5.81 -0.12
N ILE A 85 14.11 4.56 -0.24
CA ILE A 85 14.84 3.36 0.21
C ILE A 85 15.11 2.48 -1.00
N SER A 86 16.36 2.48 -1.47
CA SER A 86 16.75 1.91 -2.76
C SER A 86 18.02 1.06 -2.69
N ARG A 87 18.39 0.44 -3.82
CA ARG A 87 19.59 -0.41 -4.00
C ARG A 87 19.80 -1.43 -2.89
N GLN A 88 18.85 -2.34 -2.70
CA GLN A 88 18.96 -3.44 -1.73
C GLN A 88 19.15 -2.98 -0.28
N SER A 89 18.74 -1.75 0.05
CA SER A 89 18.78 -1.28 1.43
C SER A 89 17.84 -2.12 2.29
N THR A 90 18.20 -2.34 3.55
CA THR A 90 17.40 -3.10 4.49
C THR A 90 17.07 -2.23 5.69
N VAL A 91 15.79 -2.14 6.08
CA VAL A 91 15.38 -1.52 7.33
C VAL A 91 14.70 -2.58 8.20
N GLU A 92 15.23 -2.87 9.39
CA GLU A 92 14.60 -3.85 10.27
C GLU A 92 13.30 -3.30 10.88
N ASN A 93 13.35 -2.08 11.44
CA ASN A 93 12.18 -1.43 12.01
C ASN A 93 12.05 0.00 11.50
N PHE A 94 10.98 0.29 10.78
CA PHE A 94 10.62 1.61 10.32
C PHE A 94 9.43 2.12 11.13
N ASN A 95 9.61 3.21 11.87
CA ASN A 95 8.59 3.79 12.75
C ASN A 95 8.34 5.25 12.36
N ASN A 96 7.18 5.54 11.78
CA ASN A 96 6.74 6.91 11.57
C ASN A 96 5.69 7.30 12.62
N ILE A 97 6.03 8.27 13.45
CA ILE A 97 5.18 8.87 14.48
C ILE A 97 4.89 10.34 14.15
N GLY A 98 5.80 10.98 13.42
CA GLY A 98 5.66 12.34 12.91
C GLY A 98 5.01 12.41 11.53
N THR A 99 5.49 13.34 10.70
CA THR A 99 4.98 13.57 9.35
C THR A 99 6.04 13.29 8.30
N ILE A 100 5.67 12.53 7.27
CA ILE A 100 6.43 12.38 6.03
C ILE A 100 5.51 12.86 4.90
N GLN A 101 5.87 13.93 4.20
CA GLN A 101 5.01 14.52 3.19
C GLN A 101 5.77 14.96 1.94
N ALA A 102 5.14 14.81 0.78
CA ALA A 102 5.65 15.30 -0.48
C ALA A 102 4.58 16.07 -1.28
N ASP A 103 5.00 16.93 -2.20
CA ASP A 103 4.08 17.63 -3.09
C ASP A 103 3.73 16.79 -4.33
N ASN A 104 4.64 16.72 -5.32
CA ASN A 104 4.40 16.07 -6.62
C ASN A 104 5.14 14.73 -6.80
N ALA A 105 5.60 14.15 -5.69
CA ALA A 105 6.32 12.89 -5.64
C ALA A 105 5.82 12.03 -4.49
N ASN A 106 6.39 10.84 -4.29
CA ASN A 106 5.90 9.92 -3.26
C ASN A 106 6.31 10.41 -1.87
N GLY A 107 5.45 10.24 -0.87
CA GLY A 107 5.85 10.48 0.52
C GLY A 107 7.00 9.54 0.90
N ILE A 108 6.81 8.24 0.62
CA ILE A 108 7.85 7.21 0.75
C ILE A 108 7.92 6.40 -0.54
N ASP A 109 9.14 6.18 -1.03
CA ASP A 109 9.44 5.33 -2.19
C ASP A 109 10.40 4.20 -1.79
N ILE A 110 10.01 2.94 -2.02
CA ILE A 110 10.77 1.75 -1.64
C ILE A 110 10.99 0.90 -2.89
N ILE A 111 12.23 0.86 -3.38
CA ILE A 111 12.51 0.34 -4.72
C ILE A 111 13.75 -0.56 -4.75
N GLU A 112 14.03 -1.15 -5.92
CA GLU A 112 15.31 -1.80 -6.25
C GLU A 112 15.71 -2.92 -5.26
N LYS A 113 14.76 -3.84 -4.98
CA LYS A 113 14.96 -5.00 -4.09
C LYS A 113 15.31 -4.64 -2.65
N SER A 114 14.97 -3.44 -2.21
CA SER A 114 15.08 -3.05 -0.81
C SER A 114 14.07 -3.83 0.04
N THR A 115 14.37 -3.97 1.33
CA THR A 115 13.52 -4.71 2.27
C THR A 115 13.22 -3.90 3.52
N ILE A 116 11.98 -3.99 3.98
CA ILE A 116 11.59 -3.51 5.31
C ILE A 116 10.98 -4.68 6.06
N LYS A 117 11.53 -5.03 7.23
CA LYS A 117 10.97 -6.14 8.01
C LYS A 117 9.68 -5.71 8.72
N ASN A 118 9.74 -4.63 9.49
CA ASN A 118 8.57 -4.10 10.18
C ASN A 118 8.37 -2.62 9.82
N PHE A 119 7.24 -2.29 9.22
CA PHE A 119 6.82 -0.92 8.93
C PHE A 119 5.63 -0.54 9.82
N ASN A 120 5.82 0.45 10.68
CA ASN A 120 4.81 0.95 11.60
C ASN A 120 4.57 2.44 11.34
N ASN A 121 3.38 2.79 10.89
CA ASN A 121 2.93 4.17 10.80
C ASN A 121 1.90 4.46 11.89
N SER A 122 2.18 5.42 12.74
CA SER A 122 1.24 6.02 13.71
C SER A 122 1.06 7.52 13.49
N GLY A 123 1.87 8.13 12.61
CA GLY A 123 1.80 9.52 12.21
C GLY A 123 1.12 9.72 10.85
N LEU A 124 1.54 10.77 10.16
CA LEU A 124 1.04 11.13 8.83
C LEU A 124 2.07 10.76 7.76
N ILE A 125 1.62 10.08 6.71
CA ILE A 125 2.35 9.92 5.45
C ILE A 125 1.45 10.46 4.34
N GLN A 126 1.90 11.45 3.58
CA GLN A 126 1.06 12.01 2.52
C GLN A 126 1.83 12.42 1.27
N SER A 127 1.12 12.43 0.14
CA SER A 127 1.55 13.13 -1.06
C SER A 127 0.38 13.91 -1.63
N SER A 128 0.60 15.15 -2.08
CA SER A 128 -0.48 15.96 -2.64
C SER A 128 -0.93 15.45 -4.02
N ASN A 129 0.02 15.07 -4.87
CA ASN A 129 -0.26 14.71 -6.28
C ASN A 129 0.21 13.30 -6.67
N ARG A 130 0.82 12.55 -5.75
CA ARG A 130 1.32 11.19 -6.00
C ARG A 130 0.98 10.23 -4.86
N PHE A 131 1.73 9.16 -4.68
CA PHE A 131 1.40 8.11 -3.72
C PHE A 131 1.88 8.49 -2.32
N GLY A 132 1.08 8.19 -1.29
CA GLY A 132 1.57 8.28 0.09
C GLY A 132 2.75 7.34 0.29
N ILE A 133 2.56 6.07 -0.10
CA ILE A 133 3.61 5.06 -0.14
C ILE A 133 3.63 4.38 -1.53
N SER A 134 4.81 4.29 -2.11
CA SER A 134 5.11 3.55 -3.34
C SER A 134 6.14 2.47 -3.04
N GLN A 135 5.83 1.23 -3.40
CA GLN A 135 6.73 0.10 -3.27
C GLN A 135 6.84 -0.63 -4.63
N ASP A 136 8.04 -0.69 -5.20
CA ASP A 136 8.30 -1.31 -6.52
C ASP A 136 9.45 -2.32 -6.45
N ARG A 137 9.18 -3.59 -6.79
CA ARG A 137 10.19 -4.68 -6.82
C ARG A 137 10.95 -4.78 -5.50
N SER A 138 10.24 -4.67 -4.39
CA SER A 138 10.79 -4.66 -3.04
C SER A 138 9.87 -5.45 -2.10
N THR A 139 10.34 -5.72 -0.89
CA THR A 139 9.63 -6.58 0.07
C THR A 139 9.42 -5.84 1.36
N MET A 140 8.20 -5.95 1.90
CA MET A 140 7.90 -5.54 3.25
C MET A 140 7.29 -6.72 3.98
N GLU A 141 7.91 -7.22 5.05
CA GLU A 141 7.40 -8.43 5.70
C GLU A 141 6.10 -8.14 6.47
N ASN A 142 6.13 -7.13 7.34
CA ASN A 142 4.98 -6.72 8.14
C ASN A 142 4.71 -5.22 7.98
N PHE A 143 3.51 -4.86 7.57
CA PHE A 143 3.01 -3.49 7.49
C PHE A 143 1.91 -3.26 8.51
N THR A 144 2.04 -2.22 9.33
CA THR A 144 1.03 -1.78 10.29
C THR A 144 0.78 -0.28 10.14
N ASN A 145 -0.47 0.08 9.85
CA ASN A 145 -0.93 1.46 9.85
C ASN A 145 -1.92 1.71 11.00
N ALA A 146 -1.57 2.63 11.89
CA ALA A 146 -2.41 3.22 12.93
C ALA A 146 -2.55 4.74 12.79
N GLY A 147 -1.83 5.32 11.83
CA GLY A 147 -1.91 6.73 11.49
C GLY A 147 -2.71 6.97 10.21
N THR A 148 -2.35 8.03 9.49
CA THR A 148 -3.02 8.45 8.27
C THR A 148 -2.07 8.35 7.08
N ILE A 149 -2.54 7.77 5.98
CA ILE A 149 -1.83 7.66 4.71
C ILE A 149 -2.69 8.23 3.59
N LEU A 150 -2.21 9.29 2.93
CA LEU A 150 -2.95 10.01 1.88
C LEU A 150 -2.13 10.11 0.59
N GLY A 151 -2.83 10.12 -0.55
CA GLY A 151 -2.22 10.39 -1.85
C GLY A 151 -3.23 10.45 -2.98
N SER A 152 -2.76 10.66 -4.21
CA SER A 152 -3.53 10.33 -5.41
C SER A 152 -3.89 8.85 -5.41
N SER A 153 -3.06 8.00 -4.81
CA SER A 153 -3.50 6.78 -4.13
C SER A 153 -2.79 6.71 -2.78
N GLY A 154 -3.46 6.21 -1.75
CA GLY A 154 -2.85 6.11 -0.42
C GLY A 154 -1.58 5.25 -0.48
N ILE A 155 -1.72 4.03 -1.00
CA ILE A 155 -0.62 3.07 -1.15
C ILE A 155 -0.67 2.39 -2.51
N ILE A 156 0.49 2.22 -3.14
CA ILE A 156 0.68 1.31 -4.27
C ILE A 156 1.81 0.32 -4.00
N PHE A 157 1.50 -0.96 -4.16
CA PHE A 157 2.47 -2.05 -4.20
C PHE A 157 2.57 -2.57 -5.63
N PHE A 158 3.79 -2.60 -6.16
CA PHE A 158 4.11 -3.10 -7.49
C PHE A 158 5.21 -4.15 -7.41
N LEU A 159 5.00 -5.31 -8.05
CA LEU A 159 6.00 -6.39 -8.10
C LEU A 159 6.54 -6.76 -6.71
N SER A 160 5.64 -6.84 -5.74
CA SER A 160 5.97 -6.81 -4.31
C SER A 160 5.47 -8.04 -3.57
N THR A 161 6.06 -8.31 -2.41
CA THR A 161 5.62 -9.38 -1.52
C THR A 161 5.49 -8.88 -0.09
N MET A 162 4.50 -9.43 0.62
CA MET A 162 4.24 -9.10 2.02
C MET A 162 3.62 -10.28 2.77
N LYS A 163 4.00 -10.45 4.03
CA LYS A 163 3.40 -11.46 4.90
C LYS A 163 2.14 -10.92 5.56
N THR A 164 2.23 -9.75 6.18
CA THR A 164 1.09 -9.15 6.88
C THR A 164 0.90 -7.69 6.48
N PHE A 165 -0.33 -7.36 6.07
CA PHE A 165 -0.81 -5.99 5.93
C PHE A 165 -1.89 -5.76 6.99
N THR A 166 -1.68 -4.82 7.90
CA THR A 166 -2.64 -4.48 8.96
C THR A 166 -2.92 -2.99 8.97
N ASN A 167 -4.15 -2.60 8.61
CA ASN A 167 -4.68 -1.28 8.94
C ASN A 167 -5.45 -1.39 10.25
N THR A 168 -4.92 -0.84 11.34
CA THR A 168 -5.53 -0.89 12.68
C THR A 168 -6.76 -0.01 12.78
N ASN A 169 -7.49 -0.05 13.89
CA ASN A 169 -8.75 0.69 14.06
C ASN A 169 -8.61 2.22 14.02
N GLN A 170 -7.43 2.78 14.28
CA GLN A 170 -7.16 4.21 14.09
C GLN A 170 -6.64 4.54 12.68
N GLY A 171 -6.27 3.52 11.91
CA GLY A 171 -5.64 3.67 10.62
C GLY A 171 -6.60 4.19 9.55
N LEU A 172 -6.17 5.25 8.84
CA LEU A 172 -6.80 5.74 7.63
C LEU A 172 -5.86 5.58 6.45
N ILE A 173 -6.35 5.03 5.34
CA ILE A 173 -5.67 5.00 4.05
C ILE A 173 -6.64 5.51 2.99
N SER A 174 -6.32 6.63 2.34
CA SER A 174 -7.25 7.29 1.41
C SER A 174 -6.54 7.90 0.18
N GLY A 175 -7.28 7.99 -0.92
CA GLY A 175 -6.86 8.59 -2.19
C GLY A 175 -7.87 8.31 -3.29
N ASN A 176 -7.53 8.55 -4.57
CA ASN A 176 -8.40 8.09 -5.67
C ASN A 176 -8.57 6.57 -5.64
N ALA A 177 -7.58 5.86 -5.13
CA ALA A 177 -7.70 4.53 -4.58
C ALA A 177 -7.01 4.52 -3.21
N GLY A 178 -7.55 3.78 -2.25
CA GLY A 178 -6.90 3.62 -0.94
C GLY A 178 -5.64 2.77 -1.06
N VAL A 179 -5.81 1.52 -1.51
CA VAL A 179 -4.73 0.55 -1.71
C VAL A 179 -4.78 -0.04 -3.10
N ILE A 180 -3.64 -0.07 -3.78
CA ILE A 180 -3.47 -0.73 -5.09
C ILE A 180 -2.43 -1.85 -4.97
N LEU A 181 -2.82 -3.06 -5.37
CA LEU A 181 -1.94 -4.22 -5.47
C LEU A 181 -1.72 -4.58 -6.93
N SER A 182 -0.55 -4.32 -7.50
CA SER A 182 -0.22 -4.67 -8.89
C SER A 182 0.94 -5.67 -8.92
N ASN A 183 0.69 -6.90 -9.36
CA ASN A 183 1.63 -8.01 -9.23
C ASN A 183 2.17 -8.16 -7.81
N THR A 184 1.27 -8.18 -6.83
CA THR A 184 1.63 -8.21 -5.41
C THR A 184 1.00 -9.40 -4.73
N ASN A 185 1.79 -10.09 -3.90
CA ASN A 185 1.33 -11.24 -3.12
C ASN A 185 1.33 -10.86 -1.62
N ILE A 186 0.17 -11.00 -0.98
CA ILE A 186 -0.02 -10.74 0.46
C ILE A 186 -0.58 -12.00 1.11
N GLU A 187 0.11 -12.53 2.13
CA GLU A 187 -0.41 -13.71 2.85
C GLU A 187 -1.64 -13.34 3.69
N ASN A 188 -1.56 -12.30 4.51
CA ASN A 188 -2.66 -11.88 5.39
C ASN A 188 -2.90 -10.37 5.29
N PHE A 189 -4.09 -9.98 4.84
CA PHE A 189 -4.56 -8.60 4.78
C PHE A 189 -5.67 -8.40 5.82
N THR A 190 -5.45 -7.51 6.79
CA THR A 190 -6.43 -7.18 7.82
C THR A 190 -6.72 -5.68 7.80
N ASN A 191 -7.98 -5.31 7.60
CA ASN A 191 -8.45 -3.94 7.80
C ASN A 191 -9.37 -3.88 9.03
N LYS A 192 -8.99 -3.11 10.04
CA LYS A 192 -9.81 -2.73 11.20
C LYS A 192 -10.17 -1.24 11.20
N GLY A 193 -9.42 -0.44 10.46
CA GLY A 193 -9.62 1.00 10.32
C GLY A 193 -10.46 1.33 9.10
N THR A 194 -10.13 2.45 8.45
CA THR A 194 -10.79 2.91 7.22
C THR A 194 -9.84 2.82 6.04
N ILE A 195 -10.31 2.19 4.96
CA ILE A 195 -9.69 2.30 3.63
C ILE A 195 -10.72 2.96 2.71
N GLU A 196 -10.33 4.05 2.07
CA GLU A 196 -11.22 4.93 1.32
C GLU A 196 -10.75 5.17 -0.11
N SER A 197 -11.70 5.19 -1.05
CA SER A 197 -11.53 5.79 -2.37
C SER A 197 -12.41 7.03 -2.51
N THR A 198 -11.77 8.17 -2.81
CA THR A 198 -12.44 9.45 -3.01
C THR A 198 -12.83 9.72 -4.46
N SER A 199 -12.48 8.82 -5.39
CA SER A 199 -12.74 8.94 -6.82
C SER A 199 -14.06 8.27 -7.20
N SER A 200 -14.83 8.94 -8.06
CA SER A 200 -16.05 8.39 -8.69
C SER A 200 -15.80 7.79 -10.08
N ASP A 201 -14.54 7.69 -10.52
CA ASP A 201 -14.20 6.96 -11.74
C ASP A 201 -14.38 5.46 -11.49
N LYS A 202 -15.22 4.81 -12.31
CA LYS A 202 -15.55 3.38 -12.27
C LYS A 202 -14.34 2.43 -12.29
N LYS A 203 -13.18 2.91 -12.71
CA LYS A 203 -11.92 2.13 -12.71
C LYS A 203 -11.20 2.16 -11.36
N ASN A 204 -11.66 2.96 -10.40
CA ASN A 204 -11.09 3.04 -9.07
C ASN A 204 -11.93 2.27 -8.05
N ALA A 205 -11.27 1.95 -6.94
CA ALA A 205 -11.87 1.34 -5.78
C ALA A 205 -11.09 1.72 -4.52
N ALA A 206 -11.69 1.51 -3.34
CA ALA A 206 -10.95 1.67 -2.10
C ALA A 206 -9.78 0.68 -2.03
N ILE A 207 -10.00 -0.55 -2.52
CA ILE A 207 -8.94 -1.55 -2.69
C ILE A 207 -9.00 -2.11 -4.11
N ILE A 208 -7.87 -2.08 -4.80
CA ILE A 208 -7.71 -2.66 -6.13
C ILE A 208 -6.73 -3.83 -6.03
N VAL A 209 -7.19 -5.04 -6.37
CA VAL A 209 -6.39 -6.26 -6.43
C VAL A 209 -6.18 -6.63 -7.90
N GLY A 210 -4.98 -6.35 -8.37
CA GLY A 210 -4.65 -6.23 -9.80
C GLY A 210 -4.43 -4.75 -10.14
N LYS A 211 -3.64 -4.44 -11.17
CA LYS A 211 -3.81 -3.16 -11.88
C LYS A 211 -3.08 -3.09 -13.21
N ASN A 212 -3.83 -2.56 -14.19
CA ASN A 212 -3.45 -1.76 -15.38
C ASN A 212 -2.38 -2.34 -16.32
N GLY A 213 -2.85 -3.11 -17.29
CA GLY A 213 -2.15 -3.26 -18.58
C GLY A 213 -0.96 -4.21 -18.59
N THR A 214 -0.76 -4.99 -17.53
CA THR A 214 0.24 -6.06 -17.49
C THR A 214 -0.42 -7.44 -17.40
N SER A 215 0.29 -8.49 -17.82
CA SER A 215 -0.15 -9.90 -17.67
C SER A 215 -0.01 -10.42 -16.23
N ALA A 216 0.39 -9.56 -15.30
CA ALA A 216 0.79 -9.98 -13.97
C ALA A 216 -0.36 -10.00 -12.97
N ILE A 217 -0.26 -10.89 -11.98
CA ILE A 217 -1.34 -11.36 -11.11
C ILE A 217 -1.07 -10.92 -9.68
N SER A 218 -2.07 -10.35 -9.00
CA SER A 218 -2.00 -10.09 -7.56
C SER A 218 -2.74 -11.17 -6.78
N THR A 219 -2.22 -11.56 -5.62
CA THR A 219 -2.89 -12.51 -4.72
C THR A 219 -2.97 -11.98 -3.31
N ILE A 220 -4.12 -12.20 -2.66
CA ILE A 220 -4.28 -12.10 -1.21
C ILE A 220 -4.77 -13.46 -0.72
N ASN A 221 -4.04 -14.12 0.18
CA ASN A 221 -4.51 -15.43 0.67
C ASN A 221 -5.68 -15.23 1.64
N ASN A 222 -5.45 -14.49 2.73
CA ASN A 222 -6.48 -14.25 3.74
C ASN A 222 -6.75 -12.76 3.88
N PHE A 223 -7.91 -12.30 3.40
CA PHE A 223 -8.37 -10.94 3.60
C PHE A 223 -9.47 -10.91 4.66
N THR A 224 -9.21 -10.30 5.82
CA THR A 224 -10.26 -9.95 6.80
C THR A 224 -10.54 -8.45 6.79
N ASN A 225 -11.80 -8.07 6.53
CA ASN A 225 -12.29 -6.71 6.78
C ASN A 225 -13.12 -6.68 8.07
N ASP A 226 -12.59 -6.11 9.13
CA ASP A 226 -13.22 -5.88 10.45
C ASP A 226 -13.41 -4.37 10.71
N GLY A 227 -13.19 -3.55 9.68
CA GLY A 227 -13.29 -2.09 9.72
C GLY A 227 -14.28 -1.56 8.68
N THR A 228 -13.97 -0.38 8.16
CA THR A 228 -14.74 0.26 7.09
C THR A 228 -13.93 0.27 5.80
N ILE A 229 -14.56 -0.15 4.72
CA ILE A 229 -14.11 0.12 3.35
C ILE A 229 -15.17 1.02 2.73
N THR A 230 -14.78 2.20 2.26
CA THR A 230 -15.72 3.15 1.67
C THR A 230 -15.23 3.72 0.35
N SER A 231 -16.13 3.91 -0.62
CA SER A 231 -15.72 4.35 -1.95
C SER A 231 -16.80 5.14 -2.67
N LYS A 232 -16.41 6.21 -3.36
CA LYS A 232 -17.27 6.90 -4.35
C LYS A 232 -17.40 6.15 -5.69
N SER A 233 -16.74 5.00 -5.82
CA SER A 233 -16.87 4.09 -6.94
C SER A 233 -17.04 2.68 -6.40
N ASN A 234 -16.10 1.75 -6.63
CA ASN A 234 -16.21 0.38 -6.15
C ASN A 234 -15.59 0.23 -4.76
N GLY A 235 -16.11 -0.63 -3.90
CA GLY A 235 -15.49 -0.93 -2.62
C GLY A 235 -14.17 -1.69 -2.82
N ILE A 236 -14.27 -2.91 -3.34
CA ILE A 236 -13.14 -3.77 -3.70
C ILE A 236 -13.24 -4.12 -5.18
N LEU A 237 -12.19 -3.87 -5.96
CA LEU A 237 -12.09 -4.30 -7.35
C LEU A 237 -11.03 -5.37 -7.46
N VAL A 238 -11.38 -6.52 -8.05
CA VAL A 238 -10.46 -7.61 -8.34
C VAL A 238 -10.41 -7.81 -9.85
N GLU A 239 -9.25 -7.58 -10.45
CA GLU A 239 -9.06 -7.82 -11.88
C GLU A 239 -8.93 -9.32 -12.16
N ALA A 240 -9.40 -9.76 -13.32
CA ALA A 240 -9.25 -11.14 -13.76
C ALA A 240 -7.79 -11.62 -13.70
N ASP A 241 -7.63 -12.91 -13.45
CA ASP A 241 -6.40 -13.62 -13.06
C ASP A 241 -5.85 -13.26 -11.67
N SER A 242 -6.19 -12.09 -11.10
CA SER A 242 -5.92 -11.79 -9.69
C SER A 242 -6.91 -12.49 -8.77
N LYS A 243 -6.49 -12.74 -7.52
CA LYS A 243 -7.25 -13.58 -6.61
C LYS A 243 -7.21 -13.09 -5.17
N ILE A 244 -8.36 -13.20 -4.52
CA ILE A 244 -8.45 -13.24 -3.06
C ILE A 244 -8.90 -14.66 -2.71
N GLU A 245 -8.04 -15.46 -2.08
CA GLU A 245 -8.36 -16.87 -1.78
C GLU A 245 -9.49 -16.98 -0.75
N THR A 246 -9.47 -16.15 0.29
CA THR A 246 -10.56 -16.04 1.25
C THR A 246 -10.73 -14.59 1.70
N LEU A 247 -11.93 -14.05 1.48
CA LEU A 247 -12.38 -12.77 2.01
C LEU A 247 -13.39 -13.02 3.14
N VAL A 248 -13.07 -12.59 4.35
CA VAL A 248 -13.98 -12.56 5.50
C VAL A 248 -14.36 -11.13 5.81
N ASN A 249 -15.61 -10.75 5.56
CA ASN A 249 -16.16 -9.46 5.94
C ASN A 249 -16.87 -9.57 7.29
N LYS A 250 -16.33 -8.88 8.29
CA LYS A 250 -16.89 -8.66 9.63
C LYS A 250 -17.41 -7.22 9.80
N GLY A 251 -16.82 -6.29 9.05
CA GLY A 251 -17.14 -4.87 9.10
C GLY A 251 -18.12 -4.43 8.01
N SER A 252 -17.90 -3.21 7.51
CA SER A 252 -18.75 -2.58 6.50
C SER A 252 -17.98 -2.30 5.22
N ILE A 253 -18.61 -2.58 4.09
CA ILE A 253 -18.19 -2.15 2.76
C ILE A 253 -19.30 -1.26 2.21
N LYS A 254 -18.98 0.01 1.92
CA LYS A 254 -19.92 1.01 1.41
C LYS A 254 -19.40 1.61 0.11
N ALA A 255 -20.11 1.42 -0.98
CA ALA A 255 -19.66 1.84 -2.30
C ALA A 255 -20.78 2.54 -3.07
N ASP A 256 -20.48 3.65 -3.74
CA ASP A 256 -21.48 4.33 -4.58
C ASP A 256 -21.75 3.57 -5.90
N LEU A 257 -20.83 2.69 -6.33
CA LEU A 257 -21.01 1.78 -7.47
C LEU A 257 -21.18 0.34 -6.96
N ASP A 258 -20.22 -0.57 -7.19
CA ASP A 258 -20.32 -1.95 -6.74
C ASP A 258 -19.56 -2.16 -5.42
N GLY A 259 -20.12 -2.94 -4.49
CA GLY A 259 -19.47 -3.23 -3.22
C GLY A 259 -18.18 -4.02 -3.41
N ILE A 260 -18.28 -5.14 -4.12
CA ILE A 260 -17.16 -5.95 -4.60
C ILE A 260 -17.40 -6.20 -6.09
N ILE A 261 -16.44 -5.89 -6.95
CA ILE A 261 -16.51 -6.20 -8.38
C ILE A 261 -15.35 -7.09 -8.79
N PHE A 262 -15.67 -8.12 -9.56
CA PHE A 262 -14.72 -8.93 -10.31
C PHE A 262 -14.87 -8.58 -11.78
N SER A 263 -13.82 -8.03 -12.36
CA SER A 263 -13.85 -7.49 -13.72
C SER A 263 -12.78 -8.13 -14.59
N ASP A 264 -13.17 -8.66 -15.73
CA ASP A 264 -12.26 -9.06 -16.80
C ASP A 264 -12.11 -7.96 -17.87
N TYR A 265 -11.23 -8.19 -18.85
CA TYR A 265 -11.01 -7.25 -19.93
C TYR A 265 -10.99 -7.95 -21.30
N ASN A 266 -11.65 -7.34 -22.29
CA ASN A 266 -11.70 -7.83 -23.68
C ASN A 266 -10.32 -8.09 -24.32
N TRP A 267 -9.27 -7.38 -23.91
CA TRP A 267 -7.91 -7.55 -24.45
C TRP A 267 -7.16 -8.76 -23.86
N LYS A 268 -7.72 -9.40 -22.82
CA LYS A 268 -7.27 -10.69 -22.28
C LYS A 268 -8.39 -11.74 -22.41
N PRO A 269 -8.66 -12.24 -23.63
CA PRO A 269 -9.77 -13.16 -23.87
C PRO A 269 -9.63 -14.51 -23.16
N ASN A 270 -8.46 -14.81 -22.59
CA ASN A 270 -8.16 -16.03 -21.82
C ASN A 270 -8.10 -15.80 -20.30
N SER A 271 -8.40 -14.59 -19.83
CA SER A 271 -8.38 -14.29 -18.39
C SER A 271 -9.51 -15.03 -17.68
N LYS A 272 -9.23 -15.46 -16.45
CA LYS A 272 -10.17 -16.21 -15.62
C LYS A 272 -10.56 -15.39 -14.41
N ILE A 273 -11.84 -15.43 -14.08
CA ILE A 273 -12.34 -14.94 -12.80
C ILE A 273 -12.31 -16.14 -11.84
N ASP A 274 -11.31 -16.19 -10.96
CA ASP A 274 -11.20 -17.17 -9.88
C ASP A 274 -11.58 -16.49 -8.56
N LEU A 275 -12.85 -16.64 -8.20
CA LEU A 275 -13.37 -16.17 -6.93
C LEU A 275 -13.02 -17.23 -5.89
N GLY A 276 -12.21 -16.84 -4.91
CA GLY A 276 -12.04 -17.64 -3.70
C GLY A 276 -13.34 -17.73 -2.89
N SER A 277 -13.21 -17.86 -1.58
CA SER A 277 -14.36 -17.86 -0.67
C SER A 277 -14.67 -16.44 -0.20
N ILE A 278 -15.93 -16.02 -0.28
CA ILE A 278 -16.42 -14.77 0.33
C ILE A 278 -17.35 -15.15 1.49
N ILE A 279 -16.99 -14.74 2.70
CA ILE A 279 -17.74 -15.03 3.92
C ILE A 279 -18.16 -13.71 4.54
N LEU A 280 -19.46 -13.48 4.67
CA LEU A 280 -20.01 -12.37 5.41
C LEU A 280 -20.43 -12.86 6.79
N GLU A 281 -19.71 -12.39 7.81
CA GLU A 281 -19.98 -12.72 9.21
C GLU A 281 -21.23 -11.99 9.72
N SER A 282 -21.81 -12.51 10.80
CA SER A 282 -23.01 -11.92 11.41
C SER A 282 -22.81 -10.45 11.76
N GLY A 283 -23.76 -9.59 11.38
CA GLY A 283 -23.71 -8.15 11.56
C GLY A 283 -22.85 -7.39 10.56
N SER A 284 -22.13 -8.07 9.66
CA SER A 284 -21.37 -7.43 8.58
C SER A 284 -22.29 -6.89 7.48
N SER A 285 -21.79 -5.94 6.68
CA SER A 285 -22.58 -5.36 5.59
C SER A 285 -21.76 -5.06 4.34
N ILE A 286 -22.41 -5.24 3.19
CA ILE A 286 -22.05 -4.66 1.91
C ILE A 286 -23.24 -3.82 1.46
N GLN A 287 -23.03 -2.53 1.29
CA GLN A 287 -24.01 -1.55 0.82
C GLN A 287 -23.45 -0.89 -0.43
N ALA A 288 -24.08 -1.14 -1.57
CA ALA A 288 -23.62 -0.67 -2.87
C ALA A 288 -24.72 0.15 -3.58
N GLY A 289 -24.34 1.16 -4.35
CA GLY A 289 -25.26 1.92 -5.20
C GLY A 289 -25.64 1.22 -6.51
N ASN A 290 -24.99 0.10 -6.85
CA ASN A 290 -25.34 -0.74 -8.00
C ASN A 290 -25.50 -2.20 -7.61
N ASN A 291 -24.43 -3.01 -7.58
CA ASN A 291 -24.50 -4.38 -7.10
C ASN A 291 -23.68 -4.56 -5.81
N GLY A 292 -24.20 -5.30 -4.83
CA GLY A 292 -23.44 -5.63 -3.62
C GLY A 292 -22.17 -6.41 -3.98
N ILE A 293 -22.34 -7.53 -4.68
CA ILE A 293 -21.26 -8.31 -5.30
C ILE A 293 -21.56 -8.40 -6.80
N ASN A 294 -20.68 -7.83 -7.62
CA ASN A 294 -20.74 -7.85 -9.08
C ASN A 294 -19.70 -8.83 -9.65
N ILE A 295 -20.17 -9.85 -10.34
CA ILE A 295 -19.33 -10.77 -11.09
C ILE A 295 -19.67 -10.53 -12.55
N GLU A 296 -18.96 -9.57 -13.15
CA GLU A 296 -19.13 -9.16 -14.54
C GLU A 296 -18.12 -9.88 -15.42
N HIS A 297 -18.62 -10.61 -16.41
CA HIS A 297 -17.79 -11.39 -17.30
C HIS A 297 -18.03 -11.00 -18.76
N THR A 298 -17.02 -10.38 -19.37
CA THR A 298 -17.09 -9.90 -20.76
C THR A 298 -16.57 -10.94 -21.77
N ASN A 299 -15.82 -11.95 -21.32
CA ASN A 299 -15.31 -13.02 -22.17
C ASN A 299 -16.15 -14.32 -22.04
N SER A 300 -15.78 -15.40 -22.72
CA SER A 300 -16.51 -16.68 -22.69
C SER A 300 -15.90 -17.73 -21.74
N ASN A 301 -14.90 -17.34 -20.93
CA ASN A 301 -14.20 -18.27 -20.04
C ASN A 301 -15.04 -18.69 -18.83
N PRO A 302 -14.70 -19.81 -18.17
CA PRO A 302 -15.39 -20.21 -16.95
C PRO A 302 -15.15 -19.22 -15.81
N ILE A 303 -16.23 -18.83 -15.14
CA ILE A 303 -16.21 -18.22 -13.80
C ILE A 303 -16.08 -19.38 -12.81
N VAL A 304 -15.06 -19.34 -11.94
CA VAL A 304 -14.89 -20.32 -10.85
C VAL A 304 -15.21 -19.62 -9.54
N VAL A 305 -16.08 -20.22 -8.73
CA VAL A 305 -16.49 -19.67 -7.42
C VAL A 305 -16.24 -20.69 -6.33
N GLY A 306 -15.35 -20.37 -5.38
CA GLY A 306 -15.08 -21.18 -4.20
C GLY A 306 -16.26 -21.23 -3.22
N GLY A 307 -16.99 -20.12 -3.10
CA GLY A 307 -18.28 -20.03 -2.39
C GLY A 307 -18.59 -18.62 -1.92
N ILE A 308 -19.88 -18.29 -1.81
CA ILE A 308 -20.35 -17.07 -1.14
C ILE A 308 -21.24 -17.51 0.03
N GLU A 309 -20.77 -17.28 1.25
CA GLU A 309 -21.49 -17.57 2.49
C GLU A 309 -21.98 -16.25 3.11
N VAL A 310 -23.30 -16.12 3.28
CA VAL A 310 -23.93 -14.99 3.97
C VAL A 310 -24.53 -15.52 5.27
N LYS A 311 -23.92 -15.19 6.41
CA LYS A 311 -24.39 -15.65 7.72
C LYS A 311 -25.63 -14.86 8.16
N GLN A 312 -26.29 -15.38 9.20
CA GLN A 312 -27.44 -14.71 9.82
C GLN A 312 -27.09 -13.26 10.19
N ASP A 313 -28.00 -12.34 9.87
CA ASP A 313 -27.89 -10.89 10.11
C ASP A 313 -26.80 -10.16 9.30
N ALA A 314 -26.09 -10.86 8.41
CA ALA A 314 -25.26 -10.20 7.40
C ALA A 314 -26.13 -9.62 6.28
N VAL A 315 -25.72 -8.48 5.72
CA VAL A 315 -26.45 -7.79 4.65
C VAL A 315 -25.60 -7.66 3.40
N VAL A 316 -26.15 -8.08 2.26
CA VAL A 316 -25.61 -7.76 0.93
C VAL A 316 -26.69 -7.00 0.17
N ASN A 317 -26.47 -5.71 -0.07
CA ASN A 317 -27.42 -4.86 -0.79
C ASN A 317 -26.73 -4.12 -1.93
N GLY A 318 -27.44 -4.03 -3.05
CA GLY A 318 -27.15 -3.16 -4.18
C GLY A 318 -28.48 -2.71 -4.78
N ASP A 319 -28.56 -1.45 -5.23
CA ASP A 319 -29.79 -0.89 -5.81
C ASP A 319 -30.30 -1.69 -7.03
N ASN A 320 -29.39 -2.33 -7.79
CA ASN A 320 -29.71 -3.25 -8.87
C ASN A 320 -29.82 -4.70 -8.39
N ALA A 321 -28.81 -5.21 -7.68
CA ALA A 321 -28.83 -6.56 -7.12
C ALA A 321 -27.95 -6.69 -5.87
N GLY A 322 -28.33 -7.57 -4.93
CA GLY A 322 -27.41 -7.97 -3.86
C GLY A 322 -26.19 -8.70 -4.42
N ILE A 323 -26.42 -9.74 -5.23
CA ILE A 323 -25.38 -10.50 -5.92
C ILE A 323 -25.77 -10.60 -7.39
N TYR A 324 -24.92 -10.08 -8.27
CA TYR A 324 -25.07 -10.14 -9.71
C TYR A 324 -24.01 -11.09 -10.30
N ILE A 325 -24.45 -12.00 -11.17
CA ILE A 325 -23.60 -12.93 -11.92
C ILE A 325 -24.07 -12.88 -13.37
N GLY A 326 -23.26 -12.33 -14.28
CA GLY A 326 -23.65 -12.13 -15.68
C GLY A 326 -22.49 -11.87 -16.63
#